data_AF-A0AAD7D3Y8-F1
#
_entry.id   AF-A0AAD7D3Y8-F1
#
_cell.length_a   1.000
_cell.length_b   1.000
_cell.length_c   1.000
_cell.angle_alpha   90.00
_cell.angle_beta   90.00
_cell.angle_gamma   90.00
#
_symmetry.space_group_name_H-M   'P 1'
#
loop_
_entity.id
_entity.type
_entity.pdbx_description
1 polymer ?
#
loop_
_entity_poly.entity_id
_entity_poly.type
_entity_poly.pdbx_seq_one_letter_code
_entity_poly.pdbx_strand_id
1 'polypeptide(L)'
;MQNISQGQLRVLTYSHIYSFPTVGAASDDSQTKAELRVANDAFWLRLCLMSDLGFAEAYMYGDVECDDLVSLFNIFLDNRERLSNLSSTASYLFTLPQKLTSYRFLNTIGNSRSNISAHYDISNEMFAGFLSQDMTYSCAIFENLDGDMKDGVVRSEWSGGQGLRRLGQAATASTPSTPAVPDADELLEAQIRKLSHIINKANIQPGNRVLEIGSGWGSMAILIAQTVEGTTVDTLTLSVQQQTLARERIAAAGLTDRINVHLMDYRNMPAEWEGAFDRVVSIEMIEAVGSEFLVLYFKTLDWAMKQSGGVGCVQVITIPEARFERYIREIDFIRKWVFPGGFLPTLTLLLQSMQEGSSGRLIVDSVSNIGPHYARTLREWRRRFLHQFDSVIVPALKREYPDVMNGPHGKEEIEVFKRKWIYYYCYCEVGFTSRTLGDHIITFTREGCADYGCTVYE
;
A
#
# COMPACT_ATOMS: atom_id res chain seq x y z
N MET A 1 -7.08 17.14 -21.30
CA MET A 1 -5.69 16.88 -21.74
C MET A 1 -5.04 18.07 -22.45
N GLN A 2 -5.76 18.92 -23.21
CA GLN A 2 -5.18 20.11 -23.86
C GLN A 2 -4.51 21.13 -22.90
N ASN A 3 -4.86 21.12 -21.61
CA ASN A 3 -4.27 21.98 -20.59
C ASN A 3 -3.02 21.39 -19.90
N ILE A 4 -2.51 20.24 -20.38
CA ILE A 4 -1.23 19.70 -19.89
C ILE A 4 -0.12 20.68 -20.29
N SER A 5 0.66 21.08 -19.30
CA SER A 5 1.68 22.13 -19.39
C SER A 5 2.97 21.76 -18.66
N GLN A 6 2.92 20.78 -17.75
CA GLN A 6 4.08 20.15 -17.12
C GLN A 6 4.20 18.72 -17.63
N GLY A 7 5.39 18.34 -18.13
CA GLY A 7 5.67 17.05 -18.75
C GLY A 7 5.09 16.88 -20.17
N GLN A 8 5.37 15.71 -20.76
CA GLN A 8 4.99 15.36 -22.14
C GLN A 8 4.17 14.07 -22.16
N LEU A 9 2.97 14.13 -22.74
CA LEU A 9 2.10 12.98 -22.90
C LEU A 9 1.79 12.75 -24.38
N ARG A 10 2.06 11.53 -24.86
CA ARG A 10 1.59 11.06 -26.17
C ARG A 10 0.43 10.08 -25.97
N VAL A 11 -0.65 10.25 -26.72
CA VAL A 11 -1.79 9.33 -26.75
C VAL A 11 -1.93 8.81 -28.17
N LEU A 12 -1.64 7.52 -28.36
CA LEU A 12 -1.71 6.81 -29.61
C LEU A 12 -3.06 6.10 -29.70
N THR A 13 -3.84 6.44 -30.72
CA THR A 13 -5.04 5.69 -31.11
C THR A 13 -4.77 4.95 -32.42
N TYR A 14 -5.73 4.15 -32.89
CA TYR A 14 -5.61 3.48 -34.18
C TYR A 14 -5.42 4.45 -35.36
N SER A 15 -5.98 5.66 -35.29
CA SER A 15 -6.02 6.62 -36.40
C SER A 15 -5.16 7.87 -36.19
N HIS A 16 -4.75 8.18 -34.96
CA HIS A 16 -4.09 9.44 -34.66
C HIS A 16 -3.11 9.35 -33.49
N ILE A 17 -2.12 10.24 -33.49
CA ILE A 17 -1.21 10.45 -32.36
C ILE A 17 -1.46 11.85 -31.84
N TYR A 18 -1.98 11.95 -30.62
CA TYR A 18 -2.11 13.21 -29.91
C TYR A 18 -0.87 13.43 -29.06
N SER A 19 -0.32 14.64 -29.09
CA SER A 19 0.84 15.03 -28.28
C SER A 19 0.49 16.25 -27.43
N PHE A 20 0.83 16.21 -26.15
CA PHE A 20 0.61 17.27 -25.18
C PHE A 20 1.93 17.64 -24.50
N PRO A 21 2.27 18.94 -24.36
CA PRO A 21 1.55 20.10 -24.88
C PRO A 21 1.56 20.19 -26.42
N THR A 22 0.53 20.82 -27.00
CA THR A 22 0.26 20.79 -28.44
C THR A 22 1.18 21.70 -29.30
N VAL A 23 1.93 22.64 -28.70
CA VAL A 23 2.78 23.61 -29.42
C VAL A 23 4.04 24.00 -28.62
N GLY A 24 5.21 24.01 -29.28
CA GLY A 24 6.31 24.95 -29.00
C GLY A 24 7.17 24.78 -27.74
N ALA A 25 6.92 23.79 -26.88
CA ALA A 25 7.87 23.48 -25.82
C ALA A 25 9.14 22.88 -26.44
N ALA A 26 10.29 23.52 -26.27
CA ALA A 26 11.58 22.90 -26.58
C ALA A 26 11.59 21.51 -25.94
N SER A 27 12.02 20.49 -26.69
CA SER A 27 12.17 19.13 -26.19
C SER A 27 13.28 19.12 -25.14
N ASP A 28 12.94 19.49 -23.92
CA ASP A 28 13.82 19.32 -22.78
C ASP A 28 13.78 17.83 -22.41
N ASP A 29 14.89 17.13 -22.65
CA ASP A 29 15.02 15.72 -22.31
C ASP A 29 14.95 15.46 -20.80
N SER A 30 15.01 16.50 -19.97
CA SER A 30 14.82 16.40 -18.52
C SER A 30 13.34 16.32 -18.10
N GLN A 31 12.38 16.66 -18.97
CA GLN A 31 10.96 16.61 -18.63
C GLN A 31 10.42 15.18 -18.53
N THR A 32 9.51 14.93 -17.58
CA THR A 32 8.75 13.68 -17.44
C THR A 32 7.96 13.39 -18.72
N LYS A 33 8.11 12.18 -19.28
CA LYS A 33 7.45 11.76 -20.52
C LYS A 33 6.68 10.46 -20.30
N ALA A 34 5.48 10.36 -20.86
CA ALA A 34 4.70 9.14 -20.88
C ALA A 34 3.99 8.95 -22.24
N GLU A 35 3.76 7.71 -22.62
CA GLU A 35 3.02 7.29 -23.80
C GLU A 35 1.87 6.36 -23.38
N LEU A 36 0.67 6.68 -23.86
CA LEU A 36 -0.52 5.87 -23.74
C LEU A 36 -0.91 5.33 -25.12
N ARG A 37 -1.19 4.03 -25.23
CA ARG A 37 -1.75 3.42 -26.44
C ARG A 37 -3.15 2.89 -26.15
N VAL A 38 -4.13 3.39 -26.86
CA VAL A 38 -5.51 2.91 -26.78
C VAL A 38 -5.65 1.70 -27.68
N ALA A 39 -5.84 0.54 -27.07
CA ALA A 39 -6.03 -0.73 -27.77
C ALA A 39 -7.50 -0.99 -28.09
N ASN A 40 -8.42 -0.48 -27.26
CA ASN A 40 -9.85 -0.65 -27.40
C ASN A 40 -10.60 0.66 -27.08
N ASP A 41 -11.52 1.08 -27.94
CA ASP A 41 -12.32 2.30 -27.75
C ASP A 41 -13.25 2.24 -26.52
N ALA A 42 -13.47 1.06 -25.94
CA ALA A 42 -14.08 0.91 -24.62
C ALA A 42 -13.36 1.75 -23.54
N PHE A 43 -12.05 2.01 -23.72
CA PHE A 43 -11.27 2.94 -22.89
C PHE A 43 -11.95 4.29 -22.72
N TRP A 44 -12.43 4.91 -23.81
CA TRP A 44 -13.02 6.25 -23.77
C TRP A 44 -14.32 6.26 -22.99
N LEU A 45 -15.14 5.23 -23.15
CA LEU A 45 -16.39 5.08 -22.41
C LEU A 45 -16.13 4.92 -20.92
N ARG A 46 -15.18 4.06 -20.52
CA ARG A 46 -14.79 3.88 -19.11
C ARG A 46 -14.26 5.19 -18.52
N LEU A 47 -13.35 5.86 -19.23
CA LEU A 47 -12.74 7.12 -18.77
C LEU A 47 -13.80 8.23 -18.59
N CYS A 48 -14.74 8.37 -19.52
CA CYS A 48 -15.80 9.38 -19.43
C CYS A 48 -16.80 9.09 -18.31
N LEU A 49 -17.17 7.83 -18.08
CA LEU A 49 -18.20 7.47 -17.10
C LEU A 49 -17.68 7.37 -15.67
N MET A 50 -16.42 6.96 -15.50
CA MET A 50 -15.85 6.58 -14.20
C MET A 50 -14.54 7.29 -13.86
N SER A 51 -14.08 8.21 -14.71
CA SER A 51 -12.87 9.01 -14.48
C SER A 51 -11.64 8.16 -14.14
N ASP A 52 -11.03 8.38 -12.97
CA ASP A 52 -9.83 7.68 -12.47
C ASP A 52 -10.04 6.17 -12.32
N LEU A 53 -11.19 5.75 -11.77
CA LEU A 53 -11.53 4.33 -11.65
C LEU A 53 -11.71 3.69 -13.04
N GLY A 54 -12.27 4.44 -13.99
CA GLY A 54 -12.42 4.01 -15.38
C GLY A 54 -11.09 3.80 -16.08
N PHE A 55 -10.11 4.68 -15.83
CA PHE A 55 -8.75 4.51 -16.31
C PHE A 55 -8.09 3.26 -15.72
N ALA A 56 -8.23 3.05 -14.41
CA ALA A 56 -7.66 1.88 -13.73
C ALA A 56 -8.20 0.57 -14.30
N GLU A 57 -9.52 0.45 -14.48
CA GLU A 57 -10.12 -0.73 -15.08
C GLU A 57 -9.73 -0.91 -16.54
N ALA A 58 -9.71 0.17 -17.33
CA ALA A 58 -9.25 0.08 -18.71
C ALA A 58 -7.80 -0.42 -18.80
N TYR A 59 -6.94 0.04 -17.89
CA TYR A 59 -5.58 -0.49 -17.80
C TYR A 59 -5.60 -1.96 -17.40
N MET A 60 -6.33 -2.37 -16.36
CA MET A 60 -6.41 -3.77 -15.92
C MET A 60 -6.86 -4.72 -17.04
N TYR A 61 -7.92 -4.36 -17.77
CA TYR A 61 -8.49 -5.19 -18.84
C TYR A 61 -7.75 -5.09 -20.17
N GLY A 62 -6.70 -4.28 -20.27
CA GLY A 62 -5.91 -4.14 -21.50
C GLY A 62 -6.57 -3.26 -22.57
N ASP A 63 -7.59 -2.48 -22.23
CA ASP A 63 -8.20 -1.49 -23.14
C ASP A 63 -7.21 -0.35 -23.47
N VAL A 64 -6.26 -0.09 -22.56
CA VAL A 64 -5.18 0.89 -22.72
C VAL A 64 -3.85 0.34 -22.21
N GLU A 65 -2.75 0.66 -22.89
CA GLU A 65 -1.38 0.38 -22.46
C GLU A 65 -0.65 1.68 -22.12
N CYS A 66 0.33 1.59 -21.21
CA CYS A 66 1.18 2.70 -20.81
C CYS A 66 2.64 2.23 -20.69
N ASP A 67 3.59 3.06 -21.11
CA ASP A 67 5.02 2.74 -21.01
C ASP A 67 5.54 2.99 -19.58
N ASP A 68 5.14 4.10 -18.97
CA ASP A 68 5.49 4.53 -17.62
C ASP A 68 4.28 5.13 -16.87
N LEU A 69 3.57 4.29 -16.11
CA LEU A 69 2.45 4.69 -15.27
C LEU A 69 2.85 5.72 -14.19
N VAL A 70 4.06 5.63 -13.64
CA VAL A 70 4.54 6.57 -12.61
C VAL A 70 4.69 7.95 -13.22
N SER A 71 5.37 8.03 -14.38
CA SER A 71 5.48 9.28 -15.14
C SER A 71 4.12 9.83 -15.55
N LEU A 72 3.19 8.97 -15.99
CA LEU A 72 1.84 9.39 -16.36
C LEU A 72 1.08 10.02 -15.17
N PHE A 73 1.10 9.37 -14.01
CA PHE A 73 0.41 9.89 -12.83
C PHE A 73 1.06 11.18 -12.32
N ASN A 74 2.39 11.29 -12.36
CA ASN A 74 3.08 12.54 -12.04
C ASN A 74 2.65 13.68 -12.98
N ILE A 75 2.57 13.43 -14.30
CA ILE A 75 2.04 14.41 -15.26
C ILE A 75 0.61 14.82 -14.87
N PHE A 76 -0.27 13.88 -14.52
CA PHE A 76 -1.64 14.23 -14.12
C PHE A 76 -1.70 15.01 -12.80
N LEU A 77 -0.86 14.69 -11.81
CA LEU A 77 -0.80 15.40 -10.54
C LEU A 77 -0.27 16.83 -10.70
N ASP A 78 0.81 17.02 -11.47
CA ASP A 78 1.41 18.33 -11.73
C ASP A 78 0.45 19.26 -12.50
N ASN A 79 -0.51 18.69 -13.23
CA ASN A 79 -1.51 19.43 -13.98
C ASN A 79 -2.91 19.38 -13.34
N ARG A 80 -3.06 18.87 -12.10
CA ARG A 80 -4.36 18.57 -11.47
C ARG A 80 -5.35 19.73 -11.48
N GLU A 81 -4.90 20.94 -11.15
CA GLU A 81 -5.76 22.14 -11.04
C GLU A 81 -6.27 22.58 -12.42
N ARG A 82 -5.42 22.43 -13.44
CA ARG A 82 -5.75 22.76 -14.83
C ARG A 82 -6.64 21.71 -15.48
N LEU A 83 -6.58 20.47 -14.99
CA LEU A 83 -7.45 19.37 -15.41
C LEU A 83 -8.79 19.38 -14.65
N SER A 84 -8.83 19.81 -13.39
CA SER A 84 -10.07 19.91 -12.59
C SER A 84 -10.98 21.05 -13.02
N ASN A 85 -10.42 22.17 -13.51
CA ASN A 85 -11.23 23.33 -13.90
C ASN A 85 -12.08 23.12 -15.17
N LEU A 86 -11.96 21.97 -15.84
CA LEU A 86 -12.81 21.56 -16.96
C LEU A 86 -14.07 20.78 -16.52
N SER A 87 -14.14 20.35 -15.26
CA SER A 87 -15.24 19.50 -14.78
C SER A 87 -16.48 20.28 -14.33
N SER A 88 -16.50 21.61 -14.33
CA SER A 88 -17.67 22.37 -13.86
C SER A 88 -18.81 22.42 -14.87
N THR A 89 -18.52 22.51 -16.17
CA THR A 89 -19.56 22.67 -17.22
C THR A 89 -19.97 21.35 -17.86
N ALA A 90 -19.03 20.40 -18.04
CA ALA A 90 -19.33 19.09 -18.61
C ALA A 90 -19.97 18.12 -17.60
N SER A 91 -19.56 18.14 -16.33
CA SER A 91 -20.11 17.21 -15.33
C SER A 91 -21.60 17.43 -15.06
N TYR A 92 -22.11 18.65 -15.21
CA TYR A 92 -23.54 18.97 -15.06
C TYR A 92 -24.42 18.35 -16.17
N LEU A 93 -23.86 18.11 -17.35
CA LEU A 93 -24.58 17.45 -18.46
C LEU A 93 -24.53 15.92 -18.36
N PHE A 94 -23.64 15.37 -17.54
CA PHE A 94 -23.40 13.94 -17.38
C PHE A 94 -23.74 13.39 -15.98
N THR A 95 -24.39 14.17 -15.12
CA THR A 95 -25.05 13.69 -13.89
C THR A 95 -26.32 12.88 -14.18
N LEU A 96 -26.24 11.92 -15.10
CA LEU A 96 -27.08 10.73 -14.98
C LEU A 96 -26.68 10.05 -13.66
N PRO A 97 -27.63 9.52 -12.86
CA PRO A 97 -27.29 8.93 -11.58
C PRO A 97 -26.24 7.83 -11.77
N GLN A 98 -24.99 8.15 -11.39
CA GLN A 98 -23.83 7.25 -11.46
C GLN A 98 -24.17 5.89 -10.84
N LYS A 99 -25.10 5.83 -9.88
CA LYS A 99 -25.59 4.58 -9.28
C LYS A 99 -26.35 3.65 -10.24
N LEU A 100 -27.09 4.15 -11.22
CA LEU A 100 -27.99 3.34 -12.06
C LEU A 100 -27.33 2.88 -13.37
N THR A 101 -26.58 3.75 -14.04
CA THR A 101 -25.88 3.43 -15.30
C THR A 101 -24.69 2.53 -15.06
N SER A 102 -23.93 2.79 -13.99
CA SER A 102 -22.77 1.97 -13.59
C SER A 102 -23.20 0.55 -13.25
N TYR A 103 -24.25 0.32 -12.46
CA TYR A 103 -24.60 -1.05 -12.07
C TYR A 103 -25.03 -1.98 -13.22
N ARG A 104 -25.68 -1.47 -14.28
CA ARG A 104 -26.14 -2.32 -15.40
C ARG A 104 -25.15 -2.39 -16.57
N PHE A 105 -24.48 -1.29 -16.92
CA PHE A 105 -23.45 -1.34 -17.97
C PHE A 105 -22.14 -1.99 -17.49
N LEU A 106 -21.76 -1.83 -16.21
CA LEU A 106 -20.55 -2.46 -15.67
C LEU A 106 -20.66 -3.97 -15.54
N ASN A 107 -21.86 -4.49 -15.23
CA ASN A 107 -22.09 -5.94 -15.20
C ASN A 107 -22.07 -6.59 -16.60
N THR A 108 -22.18 -5.82 -17.69
CA THR A 108 -22.22 -6.36 -19.05
C THR A 108 -20.87 -6.23 -19.77
N ILE A 109 -20.02 -5.27 -19.37
CA ILE A 109 -18.68 -5.04 -19.94
C ILE A 109 -17.57 -5.64 -19.06
N GLY A 110 -17.82 -5.90 -17.77
CA GLY A 110 -16.90 -6.50 -16.81
C GLY A 110 -17.23 -7.94 -16.47
N ASN A 111 -17.39 -8.81 -17.48
CA ASN A 111 -17.68 -10.23 -17.26
C ASN A 111 -16.39 -11.07 -17.15
N SER A 112 -15.37 -10.59 -16.44
CA SER A 112 -14.31 -11.47 -15.94
C SER A 112 -14.83 -12.14 -14.67
N ARG A 113 -14.79 -13.47 -14.63
CA ARG A 113 -15.37 -14.27 -13.54
C ARG A 113 -14.53 -14.20 -12.26
N SER A 114 -13.54 -13.31 -12.19
CA SER A 114 -12.51 -13.33 -11.17
C SER A 114 -12.35 -11.99 -10.44
N ASN A 115 -13.34 -11.68 -9.60
CA ASN A 115 -13.07 -10.93 -8.37
C ASN A 115 -12.35 -11.89 -7.41
N ILE A 116 -11.10 -12.29 -7.74
CA ILE A 116 -10.32 -13.23 -6.93
C ILE A 116 -10.00 -12.56 -5.60
N SER A 117 -10.91 -12.80 -4.67
CA SER A 117 -10.94 -12.56 -3.22
C SER A 117 -10.47 -11.22 -2.69
N ALA A 118 -10.77 -10.97 -1.41
CA ALA A 118 -10.14 -9.87 -0.68
C ALA A 118 -8.62 -10.07 -0.68
N HIS A 119 -7.85 -8.98 -0.69
CA HIS A 119 -6.39 -8.98 -0.77
C HIS A 119 -5.68 -9.81 0.32
N TYR A 120 -6.36 -10.11 1.43
CA TYR A 120 -5.85 -10.94 2.53
C TYR A 120 -6.20 -12.43 2.45
N ASP A 121 -7.04 -12.82 1.49
CA ASP A 121 -7.35 -14.23 1.23
C ASP A 121 -6.41 -14.86 0.21
N ILE A 122 -5.45 -14.10 -0.33
CA ILE A 122 -4.46 -14.58 -1.29
C ILE A 122 -3.36 -15.37 -0.56
N SER A 123 -2.89 -16.46 -1.16
CA SER A 123 -1.91 -17.36 -0.55
C SER A 123 -0.60 -16.69 -0.12
N ASN A 124 -0.04 -17.19 0.98
CA ASN A 124 1.26 -16.76 1.50
C ASN A 124 2.40 -16.91 0.48
N GLU A 125 2.31 -17.89 -0.43
CA GLU A 125 3.29 -18.12 -1.49
C GLU A 125 3.38 -16.95 -2.48
N MET A 126 2.24 -16.35 -2.82
CA MET A 126 2.21 -15.17 -3.68
C MET A 126 2.89 -13.99 -3.00
N PHE A 127 2.61 -13.76 -1.71
CA PHE A 127 3.26 -12.68 -0.95
C PHE A 127 4.77 -12.92 -0.79
N ALA A 128 5.17 -14.16 -0.53
CA ALA A 128 6.58 -14.55 -0.46
C ALA A 128 7.32 -14.28 -1.79
N GLY A 129 6.60 -14.19 -2.92
CA GLY A 129 7.17 -13.86 -4.23
C GLY A 129 7.70 -12.42 -4.35
N PHE A 130 7.29 -11.50 -3.47
CA PHE A 130 7.74 -10.10 -3.55
C PHE A 130 8.10 -9.44 -2.23
N LEU A 131 7.70 -10.01 -1.09
CA LEU A 131 8.15 -9.53 0.22
C LEU A 131 9.61 -9.95 0.49
N SER A 132 10.21 -9.32 1.48
CA SER A 132 11.44 -9.81 2.11
C SER A 132 11.17 -11.06 2.94
N GLN A 133 12.23 -11.77 3.34
CA GLN A 133 12.14 -13.05 4.07
C GLN A 133 11.34 -12.96 5.38
N ASP A 134 11.31 -11.77 6.01
CA ASP A 134 10.54 -11.52 7.20
C ASP A 134 9.02 -11.41 6.95
N MET A 135 8.57 -11.47 5.69
CA MET A 135 7.17 -11.39 5.26
C MET A 135 6.44 -10.14 5.79
N THR A 136 7.16 -9.02 5.98
CA THR A 136 6.53 -7.77 6.42
C THR A 136 5.86 -7.08 5.24
N TYR A 137 4.52 -6.97 5.28
CA TYR A 137 3.73 -6.23 4.30
C TYR A 137 3.27 -4.88 4.87
N SER A 138 4.25 -4.01 5.08
CA SER A 138 4.10 -2.63 5.54
C SER A 138 5.28 -1.80 5.04
N CYS A 139 5.24 -0.48 5.20
CA CYS A 139 6.35 0.42 4.93
C CYS A 139 7.66 -0.03 5.60
N ALA A 140 8.78 0.02 4.87
CA ALA A 140 10.12 -0.17 5.39
C ALA A 140 10.81 1.19 5.65
N ILE A 141 11.92 1.22 6.40
CA ILE A 141 12.73 2.45 6.61
C ILE A 141 14.12 2.24 6.00
N PHE A 142 14.43 2.99 4.96
CA PHE A 142 15.70 2.95 4.23
C PHE A 142 16.66 4.04 4.66
N GLU A 143 17.96 3.79 4.63
CA GLU A 143 19.01 4.81 4.84
C GLU A 143 19.02 5.88 3.73
N ASN A 144 18.65 5.48 2.51
CA ASN A 144 18.57 6.37 1.36
C ASN A 144 17.24 6.14 0.63
N LEU A 145 16.43 7.18 0.51
CA LEU A 145 15.08 7.10 -0.07
C LEU A 145 15.07 6.69 -1.55
N ASP A 146 16.14 7.01 -2.29
CA ASP A 146 16.24 6.72 -3.73
C ASP A 146 17.56 6.00 -4.06
N GLY A 147 18.04 5.17 -3.14
CA GLY A 147 19.24 4.34 -3.37
C GLY A 147 19.10 3.40 -4.56
N ASP A 148 17.89 2.86 -4.76
CA ASP A 148 17.52 1.97 -5.86
C ASP A 148 17.54 2.66 -7.24
N MET A 149 17.54 3.99 -7.27
CA MET A 149 17.47 4.78 -8.50
C MET A 149 18.86 5.25 -9.00
N LYS A 150 19.94 5.01 -8.24
CA LYS A 150 21.29 5.59 -8.51
C LYS A 150 22.02 4.96 -9.71
N ASP A 151 21.72 3.71 -10.06
CA ASP A 151 22.43 2.98 -11.13
C ASP A 151 21.87 3.22 -12.54
N GLY A 152 21.19 4.35 -12.76
CA GLY A 152 20.73 4.74 -14.10
C GLY A 152 19.74 3.76 -14.72
N VAL A 153 18.99 3.02 -13.89
CA VAL A 153 18.06 2.01 -14.38
C VAL A 153 17.00 2.68 -15.26
N VAL A 154 16.91 2.18 -16.50
CA VAL A 154 16.08 2.75 -17.55
C VAL A 154 14.62 2.72 -17.09
N ARG A 155 14.03 3.90 -16.86
CA ARG A 155 12.63 4.09 -16.43
C ARG A 155 11.62 3.28 -17.25
N SER A 156 11.95 2.92 -18.51
CA SER A 156 11.11 2.11 -19.38
C SER A 156 10.87 0.68 -18.90
N GLU A 157 11.71 0.11 -18.03
CA GLU A 157 11.50 -1.29 -17.57
C GLU A 157 10.40 -1.41 -16.51
N TRP A 158 9.93 -0.30 -15.92
CA TRP A 158 9.34 -0.33 -14.57
C TRP A 158 7.82 -0.29 -14.48
N SER A 159 7.08 -0.16 -15.60
CA SER A 159 5.60 -0.18 -15.51
C SER A 159 4.88 -1.04 -16.56
N GLY A 160 5.64 -1.88 -17.28
CA GLY A 160 5.09 -2.70 -18.37
C GLY A 160 5.72 -2.41 -19.73
N GLY A 161 6.94 -1.85 -19.79
CA GLY A 161 7.63 -1.52 -21.04
C GLY A 161 7.98 -2.70 -21.96
N GLN A 162 7.56 -3.93 -21.65
CA GLN A 162 7.49 -4.96 -22.69
C GLN A 162 6.38 -4.68 -23.72
N GLY A 163 5.31 -3.95 -23.37
CA GLY A 163 4.16 -3.72 -24.26
C GLY A 163 4.37 -2.63 -25.32
N LEU A 164 5.06 -1.55 -24.99
CA LEU A 164 5.22 -0.39 -25.87
C LEU A 164 6.68 -0.20 -26.29
N ARG A 165 7.09 -0.91 -27.34
CA ARG A 165 8.27 -0.49 -28.12
C ARG A 165 7.97 0.87 -28.73
N ARG A 166 8.79 1.90 -28.42
CA ARG A 166 8.69 3.21 -29.09
C ARG A 166 8.83 3.00 -30.60
N LEU A 167 7.86 3.49 -31.37
CA LEU A 167 7.92 3.50 -32.84
C LEU A 167 9.24 4.15 -33.30
N GLY A 168 10.14 3.35 -33.89
CA GLY A 168 11.43 3.82 -34.42
C GLY A 168 12.68 3.42 -33.63
N GLN A 169 12.57 2.78 -32.46
CA GLN A 169 13.74 2.19 -31.78
C GLN A 169 14.00 0.77 -32.29
N ALA A 170 15.19 0.53 -32.85
CA ALA A 170 15.67 -0.81 -33.17
C ALA A 170 15.74 -1.65 -31.88
N ALA A 171 15.50 -2.96 -32.00
CA ALA A 171 15.65 -3.89 -30.89
C ALA A 171 17.11 -3.91 -30.43
N THR A 172 17.46 -3.11 -29.44
CA THR A 172 18.62 -3.41 -28.60
C THR A 172 18.22 -4.62 -27.79
N ALA A 173 18.85 -5.76 -28.07
CA ALA A 173 18.83 -6.87 -27.12
C ALA A 173 19.34 -6.29 -25.80
N SER A 174 18.45 -6.15 -24.81
CA SER A 174 18.91 -6.05 -23.44
C SER A 174 19.56 -7.39 -23.17
N THR A 175 20.89 -7.43 -23.24
CA THR A 175 21.62 -8.43 -22.48
C THR A 175 21.07 -8.32 -21.07
N PRO A 176 20.58 -9.39 -20.44
CA PRO A 176 20.28 -9.33 -19.03
C PRO A 176 21.62 -9.01 -18.36
N SER A 177 21.86 -7.74 -18.05
CA SER A 177 22.83 -7.39 -17.05
C SER A 177 22.28 -8.02 -15.81
N THR A 178 22.85 -9.16 -15.42
CA THR A 178 22.66 -9.71 -14.08
C THR A 178 22.93 -8.54 -13.15
N PRO A 179 21.91 -7.97 -12.47
CA PRO A 179 22.21 -7.04 -11.41
C PRO A 179 23.15 -7.82 -10.50
N ALA A 180 24.32 -7.25 -10.18
CA ALA A 180 25.13 -7.83 -9.13
C ALA A 180 24.17 -8.03 -7.95
N VAL A 181 23.94 -9.28 -7.56
CA VAL A 181 23.12 -9.59 -6.40
C VAL A 181 23.85 -8.89 -5.26
N PRO A 182 23.28 -7.84 -4.65
CA PRO A 182 23.91 -7.31 -3.44
C PRO A 182 23.92 -8.48 -2.46
N ASP A 183 25.06 -8.75 -1.83
CA ASP A 183 25.22 -9.83 -0.84
C ASP A 183 24.22 -9.72 0.33
N ALA A 184 23.52 -8.59 0.47
CA ALA A 184 22.50 -8.29 1.47
C ALA A 184 21.14 -7.91 0.86
N ASP A 185 20.05 -8.44 1.43
CA ASP A 185 18.68 -8.04 1.07
C ASP A 185 18.35 -6.67 1.71
N GLU A 186 18.57 -5.59 0.96
CA GLU A 186 18.31 -4.21 1.43
C GLU A 186 16.85 -3.97 1.88
N LEU A 187 15.87 -4.67 1.29
CA LEU A 187 14.48 -4.54 1.71
C LEU A 187 14.29 -5.18 3.10
N LEU A 188 14.88 -6.36 3.32
CA LEU A 188 14.87 -7.01 4.63
C LEU A 188 15.54 -6.11 5.68
N GLU A 189 16.71 -5.56 5.39
CA GLU A 189 17.39 -4.63 6.30
C GLU A 189 16.52 -3.41 6.61
N ALA A 190 15.85 -2.85 5.61
CA ALA A 190 14.92 -1.74 5.78
C ALA A 190 13.68 -2.10 6.62
N GLN A 191 13.16 -3.33 6.49
CA GLN A 191 12.09 -3.81 7.34
C GLN A 191 12.56 -4.01 8.78
N ILE A 192 13.71 -4.64 9.01
CA ILE A 192 14.27 -4.83 10.35
C ILE A 192 14.60 -3.47 11.00
N ARG A 193 15.10 -2.49 10.23
CA ARG A 193 15.32 -1.12 10.71
C ARG A 193 14.01 -0.48 11.16
N LYS A 194 12.93 -0.63 10.37
CA LYS A 194 11.60 -0.13 10.72
C LYS A 194 11.05 -0.78 11.98
N LEU A 195 11.08 -2.11 12.07
CA LEU A 195 10.57 -2.84 13.24
C LEU A 195 11.38 -2.48 14.49
N SER A 196 12.71 -2.40 14.38
CA SER A 196 13.59 -1.93 15.47
C SER A 196 13.28 -0.49 15.89
N HIS A 197 12.99 0.38 14.94
CA HIS A 197 12.56 1.76 15.23
C HIS A 197 11.27 1.79 16.06
N ILE A 198 10.30 0.92 15.75
CA ILE A 198 9.05 0.79 16.52
C ILE A 198 9.31 0.19 17.91
N ILE A 199 10.20 -0.80 18.04
CA ILE A 199 10.62 -1.33 19.35
C ILE A 199 11.19 -0.22 20.23
N ASN A 200 12.05 0.62 19.66
CA ASN A 200 12.66 1.75 20.35
C ASN A 200 11.62 2.83 20.70
N LYS A 201 10.73 3.18 19.77
CA LYS A 201 9.65 4.16 20.00
C LYS A 201 8.63 3.68 21.02
N ALA A 202 8.29 2.39 21.03
CA ALA A 202 7.49 1.83 22.11
C ALA A 202 8.29 1.69 23.42
N ASN A 203 9.61 1.93 23.42
CA ASN A 203 10.50 1.74 24.57
C ASN A 203 10.28 0.36 25.23
N ILE A 204 10.31 -0.70 24.43
CA ILE A 204 10.07 -2.07 24.92
C ILE A 204 11.28 -2.52 25.74
N GLN A 205 11.04 -2.85 27.01
CA GLN A 205 12.08 -3.20 27.98
C GLN A 205 12.07 -4.69 28.32
N PRO A 206 13.18 -5.24 28.87
CA PRO A 206 13.22 -6.60 29.34
C PRO A 206 12.08 -6.95 30.31
N GLY A 207 11.49 -8.12 30.14
CA GLY A 207 10.36 -8.59 30.95
C GLY A 207 9.00 -7.95 30.66
N ASN A 208 8.90 -7.00 29.72
CA ASN A 208 7.61 -6.41 29.35
C ASN A 208 6.65 -7.43 28.71
N ARG A 209 5.37 -7.31 29.05
CA ARG A 209 4.30 -7.97 28.30
C ARG A 209 3.79 -7.02 27.21
N VAL A 210 3.86 -7.46 25.96
CA VAL A 210 3.55 -6.66 24.77
C VAL A 210 2.29 -7.18 24.09
N LEU A 211 1.36 -6.27 23.78
CA LEU A 211 0.23 -6.54 22.89
C LEU A 211 0.59 -6.06 21.49
N GLU A 212 0.45 -6.92 20.50
CA GLU A 212 0.50 -6.56 19.09
C GLU A 212 -0.89 -6.74 18.46
N ILE A 213 -1.46 -5.68 17.89
CA ILE A 213 -2.71 -5.75 17.14
C ILE A 213 -2.39 -5.70 15.65
N GLY A 214 -2.67 -6.80 14.95
CA GLY A 214 -2.30 -6.99 13.54
C GLY A 214 -1.00 -7.77 13.40
N SER A 215 -1.03 -9.08 13.65
CA SER A 215 0.16 -9.95 13.65
C SER A 215 0.94 -9.97 12.34
N GLY A 216 0.27 -9.71 11.21
CA GLY A 216 0.77 -10.09 9.90
C GLY A 216 1.21 -11.55 9.91
N TRP A 217 2.45 -11.80 9.49
CA TRP A 217 3.07 -13.13 9.56
C TRP A 217 4.05 -13.28 10.74
N GLY A 218 3.97 -12.41 11.75
CA GLY A 218 4.70 -12.52 13.02
C GLY A 218 6.05 -11.81 13.08
N SER A 219 6.42 -11.00 12.10
CA SER A 219 7.76 -10.37 12.04
C SER A 219 8.06 -9.47 13.25
N MET A 220 7.11 -8.63 13.67
CA MET A 220 7.27 -7.75 14.83
C MET A 220 7.39 -8.57 16.13
N ALA A 221 6.47 -9.49 16.40
CA ALA A 221 6.50 -10.35 17.58
C ALA A 221 7.82 -11.15 17.68
N ILE A 222 8.26 -11.74 16.57
CA ILE A 222 9.53 -12.48 16.49
C ILE A 222 10.70 -11.55 16.83
N LEU A 223 10.77 -10.37 16.21
CA LEU A 223 11.87 -9.44 16.45
C LEU A 223 11.90 -8.95 17.90
N ILE A 224 10.75 -8.60 18.50
CA ILE A 224 10.64 -8.23 19.92
C ILE A 224 11.23 -9.33 20.81
N ALA A 225 10.79 -10.58 20.64
CA ALA A 225 11.21 -11.67 21.51
C ALA A 225 12.70 -12.06 21.32
N GLN A 226 13.24 -11.89 20.11
CA GLN A 226 14.65 -12.12 19.80
C GLN A 226 15.58 -11.04 20.36
N THR A 227 15.13 -9.78 20.37
CA THR A 227 16.00 -8.63 20.66
C THR A 227 15.87 -8.11 22.08
N VAL A 228 14.73 -8.34 22.75
CA VAL A 228 14.49 -7.86 24.11
C VAL A 228 14.22 -9.05 25.02
N GLU A 229 15.10 -9.28 25.99
CA GLU A 229 15.08 -10.47 26.84
C GLU A 229 13.83 -10.53 27.74
N GLY A 230 13.28 -11.74 27.95
CA GLY A 230 12.19 -11.96 28.90
C GLY A 230 10.84 -11.35 28.53
N THR A 231 10.71 -10.64 27.42
CA THR A 231 9.40 -10.17 26.91
C THR A 231 8.48 -11.33 26.57
N THR A 232 7.19 -11.12 26.76
CA THR A 232 6.13 -11.98 26.25
C THR A 232 5.25 -11.18 25.31
N VAL A 233 4.82 -11.78 24.20
CA VAL A 233 4.05 -11.10 23.15
C VAL A 233 2.74 -11.84 22.92
N ASP A 234 1.62 -11.16 23.12
CA ASP A 234 0.32 -11.60 22.64
C ASP A 234 0.02 -10.85 21.33
N THR A 235 -0.10 -11.56 20.22
CA THR A 235 -0.31 -10.97 18.89
C THR A 235 -1.63 -11.43 18.28
N LEU A 236 -2.39 -10.49 17.70
CA LEU A 236 -3.76 -10.71 17.24
C LEU A 236 -3.88 -10.60 15.71
N THR A 237 -4.57 -11.56 15.08
CA THR A 237 -4.98 -11.47 13.67
C THR A 237 -6.39 -12.03 13.47
N LEU A 238 -7.05 -11.61 12.38
CA LEU A 238 -8.30 -12.20 11.90
C LEU A 238 -8.08 -13.21 10.77
N SER A 239 -6.88 -13.31 10.21
CA SER A 239 -6.56 -14.21 9.09
C SER A 239 -6.00 -15.54 9.58
N VAL A 240 -6.65 -16.63 9.17
CA VAL A 240 -6.21 -17.99 9.45
C VAL A 240 -4.86 -18.28 8.77
N GLN A 241 -4.67 -17.78 7.54
CA GLN A 241 -3.46 -17.96 6.74
C GLN A 241 -2.27 -17.24 7.39
N GLN A 242 -2.48 -16.03 7.89
CA GLN A 242 -1.49 -15.27 8.66
C GLN A 242 -1.14 -15.98 9.96
N GLN A 243 -2.14 -16.39 10.75
CA GLN A 243 -1.91 -17.11 12.00
C GLN A 243 -1.10 -18.39 11.77
N THR A 244 -1.46 -19.17 10.76
CA THR A 244 -0.82 -20.47 10.48
C THR A 244 0.67 -20.27 10.20
N LEU A 245 1.01 -19.40 9.25
CA LEU A 245 2.42 -19.16 8.91
C LEU A 245 3.16 -18.39 10.02
N ALA A 246 2.51 -17.49 10.76
CA ALA A 246 3.13 -16.85 11.92
C ALA A 246 3.55 -17.89 12.98
N ARG A 247 2.67 -18.84 13.31
CA ARG A 247 2.98 -19.93 14.26
C ARG A 247 4.12 -20.82 13.78
N GLU A 248 4.14 -21.17 12.50
CA GLU A 248 5.24 -21.95 11.90
C GLU A 248 6.57 -21.22 12.04
N ARG A 249 6.60 -19.92 11.72
CA ARG A 249 7.80 -19.08 11.84
C ARG A 249 8.26 -18.90 13.28
N ILE A 250 7.33 -18.70 14.21
CA ILE A 250 7.62 -18.59 15.65
C ILE A 250 8.20 -19.91 16.19
N ALA A 251 7.64 -21.05 15.78
CA ALA A 251 8.16 -22.37 16.13
C ALA A 251 9.56 -22.62 15.56
N ALA A 252 9.78 -22.26 14.29
CA ALA A 252 11.10 -22.35 13.66
C ALA A 252 12.15 -21.46 14.34
N ALA A 253 11.73 -20.33 14.91
CA ALA A 253 12.58 -19.44 15.70
C ALA A 253 12.78 -19.89 17.16
N GLY A 254 12.07 -20.93 17.63
CA GLY A 254 12.16 -21.43 18.99
C GLY A 254 11.54 -20.51 20.05
N LEU A 255 10.51 -19.74 19.70
CA LEU A 255 9.95 -18.67 20.55
C LEU A 255 8.51 -18.96 21.03
N THR A 256 8.06 -20.22 20.95
CA THR A 256 6.68 -20.62 21.28
C THR A 256 6.31 -20.45 22.75
N ASP A 257 7.30 -20.36 23.64
CA ASP A 257 7.14 -20.07 25.06
C ASP A 257 6.93 -18.58 25.37
N ARG A 258 7.26 -17.70 24.40
CA ARG A 258 7.24 -16.24 24.57
C ARG A 258 6.24 -15.53 23.68
N ILE A 259 5.78 -16.15 22.59
CA ILE A 259 4.84 -15.53 21.65
C ILE A 259 3.58 -16.37 21.49
N ASN A 260 2.43 -15.75 21.76
CA ASN A 260 1.11 -16.33 21.55
C ASN A 260 0.39 -15.64 20.39
N VAL A 261 0.04 -16.40 19.34
CA VAL A 261 -0.73 -15.90 18.20
C VAL A 261 -2.21 -16.25 18.35
N HIS A 262 -3.05 -15.24 18.47
CA HIS A 262 -4.49 -15.35 18.67
C HIS A 262 -5.25 -15.04 17.39
N LEU A 263 -6.19 -15.92 17.01
CA LEU A 263 -7.15 -15.65 15.94
C LEU A 263 -8.36 -14.97 16.60
N MET A 264 -8.29 -13.67 16.73
CA MET A 264 -9.19 -12.91 17.59
C MET A 264 -9.33 -11.48 17.10
N ASP A 265 -10.55 -10.98 17.11
CA ASP A 265 -10.83 -9.57 16.97
C ASP A 265 -10.34 -8.83 18.22
N TYR A 266 -9.57 -7.75 18.05
CA TYR A 266 -9.05 -6.95 19.17
C TYR A 266 -10.17 -6.43 20.09
N ARG A 267 -11.40 -6.30 19.60
CA ARG A 267 -12.58 -5.87 20.37
C ARG A 267 -13.10 -6.93 21.34
N ASN A 268 -12.65 -8.18 21.17
CA ASN A 268 -13.09 -9.35 21.95
C ASN A 268 -11.98 -9.88 22.86
N MET A 269 -10.98 -9.06 23.20
CA MET A 269 -9.94 -9.43 24.16
C MET A 269 -10.56 -9.84 25.52
N PRO A 270 -10.01 -10.87 26.18
CA PRO A 270 -10.62 -11.43 27.38
C PRO A 270 -10.45 -10.46 28.57
N ALA A 271 -11.41 -10.47 29.51
CA ALA A 271 -11.50 -9.43 30.55
C ALA A 271 -10.23 -9.31 31.43
N GLU A 272 -9.50 -10.40 31.64
CA GLU A 272 -8.23 -10.42 32.37
C GLU A 272 -7.08 -9.66 31.69
N TRP A 273 -7.28 -9.18 30.46
CA TRP A 273 -6.32 -8.34 29.74
C TRP A 273 -6.47 -6.83 30.03
N GLU A 274 -7.48 -6.44 30.81
CA GLU A 274 -7.63 -5.06 31.26
C GLU A 274 -6.38 -4.59 32.02
N GLY A 275 -5.73 -3.55 31.51
CA GLY A 275 -4.51 -2.99 32.10
C GLY A 275 -3.35 -3.98 32.21
N ALA A 276 -3.30 -5.03 31.37
CA ALA A 276 -2.33 -6.11 31.51
C ALA A 276 -1.01 -5.87 30.77
N PHE A 277 -1.00 -4.99 29.76
CA PHE A 277 0.13 -4.83 28.85
C PHE A 277 0.99 -3.61 29.18
N ASP A 278 2.31 -3.82 29.26
CA ASP A 278 3.28 -2.75 29.41
C ASP A 278 3.37 -1.90 28.14
N ARG A 279 3.27 -2.58 26.98
CA ARG A 279 3.46 -1.99 25.66
C ARG A 279 2.38 -2.44 24.70
N VAL A 280 1.93 -1.54 23.84
CA VAL A 280 1.00 -1.84 22.75
C VAL A 280 1.60 -1.40 21.42
N VAL A 281 1.64 -2.29 20.44
CA VAL A 281 2.09 -2.00 19.08
C VAL A 281 0.98 -2.35 18.10
N SER A 282 0.80 -1.52 17.07
CA SER A 282 -0.13 -1.80 15.97
C SER A 282 0.38 -1.17 14.68
N ILE A 283 0.61 -1.99 13.65
CA ILE A 283 1.26 -1.56 12.41
C ILE A 283 0.29 -1.73 11.25
N GLU A 284 -0.07 -0.61 10.62
CA GLU A 284 -0.91 -0.56 9.41
C GLU A 284 -2.20 -1.41 9.51
N MET A 285 -2.81 -1.39 10.70
CA MET A 285 -4.05 -2.10 11.01
C MET A 285 -5.26 -1.15 10.99
N ILE A 286 -5.06 0.12 11.36
CA ILE A 286 -6.13 1.12 11.51
C ILE A 286 -6.89 1.34 10.19
N GLU A 287 -6.22 1.14 9.07
CA GLU A 287 -6.75 1.20 7.71
C GLU A 287 -7.92 0.23 7.49
N ALA A 288 -7.99 -0.86 8.26
CA ALA A 288 -9.05 -1.85 8.23
C ALA A 288 -10.13 -1.64 9.31
N VAL A 289 -9.97 -0.67 10.22
CA VAL A 289 -10.88 -0.45 11.35
C VAL A 289 -12.20 0.19 10.91
N GLY A 290 -12.16 1.11 9.95
CA GLY A 290 -13.31 1.94 9.56
C GLY A 290 -13.44 3.20 10.41
N SER A 291 -14.03 4.26 9.82
CA SER A 291 -14.05 5.59 10.43
C SER A 291 -14.90 5.65 11.70
N GLU A 292 -16.00 4.89 11.74
CA GLU A 292 -16.94 4.83 12.84
C GLU A 292 -16.40 4.11 14.09
N PHE A 293 -15.30 3.37 13.95
CA PHE A 293 -14.71 2.57 15.03
C PHE A 293 -13.38 3.12 15.55
N LEU A 294 -12.88 4.25 15.03
CA LEU A 294 -11.60 4.82 15.48
C LEU A 294 -11.57 5.17 16.98
N VAL A 295 -12.66 5.75 17.51
CA VAL A 295 -12.79 6.05 18.94
C VAL A 295 -12.77 4.76 19.76
N LEU A 296 -13.50 3.72 19.32
CA LEU A 296 -13.51 2.41 19.96
C LEU A 296 -12.14 1.74 19.92
N TYR A 297 -11.41 1.88 18.81
CA TYR A 297 -10.05 1.38 18.68
C TYR A 297 -9.15 1.96 19.77
N PHE A 298 -9.05 3.28 19.90
CA PHE A 298 -8.22 3.88 20.94
C PHE A 298 -8.73 3.62 22.36
N LYS A 299 -10.06 3.50 22.56
CA LYS A 299 -10.63 3.04 23.83
C LYS A 299 -10.15 1.64 24.20
N THR A 300 -10.00 0.76 23.22
CA THR A 300 -9.55 -0.61 23.44
C THR A 300 -8.06 -0.67 23.78
N LEU A 301 -7.24 0.15 23.12
CA LEU A 301 -5.82 0.34 23.45
C LEU A 301 -5.65 0.88 24.88
N ASP A 302 -6.41 1.93 25.24
CA ASP A 302 -6.43 2.50 26.57
C ASP A 302 -6.87 1.49 27.64
N TRP A 303 -7.84 0.63 27.33
CA TRP A 303 -8.31 -0.42 28.25
C TRP A 303 -7.27 -1.52 28.48
N ALA A 304 -6.60 -1.99 27.43
CA ALA A 304 -5.63 -3.09 27.53
C ALA A 304 -4.29 -2.67 28.16
N MET A 305 -3.88 -1.43 27.96
CA MET A 305 -2.58 -0.93 28.41
C MET A 305 -2.57 -0.58 29.90
N LYS A 306 -1.50 -0.95 30.62
CA LYS A 306 -1.29 -0.60 32.03
C LYS A 306 -1.52 0.90 32.28
N GLN A 307 -2.18 1.21 33.39
CA GLN A 307 -2.53 2.60 33.76
C GLN A 307 -1.31 3.42 34.20
N SER A 308 -0.24 2.76 34.62
CA SER A 308 1.05 3.38 34.98
C SER A 308 2.16 2.76 34.12
N GLY A 309 3.06 3.60 33.60
CA GLY A 309 4.20 3.17 32.78
C GLY A 309 3.87 2.61 31.39
N GLY A 310 2.59 2.66 30.98
CA GLY A 310 2.14 2.16 29.69
C GLY A 310 2.56 3.04 28.51
N VAL A 311 3.03 2.41 27.44
CA VAL A 311 3.43 3.08 26.19
C VAL A 311 2.82 2.37 24.98
N GLY A 312 2.25 3.13 24.05
CA GLY A 312 1.73 2.61 22.79
C GLY A 312 2.41 3.24 21.59
N CYS A 313 2.61 2.45 20.54
CA CYS A 313 3.16 2.90 19.26
C CYS A 313 2.31 2.35 18.12
N VAL A 314 1.74 3.24 17.31
CA VAL A 314 0.88 2.87 16.17
C VAL A 314 1.45 3.43 14.87
N GLN A 315 1.48 2.63 13.81
CA GLN A 315 1.82 3.05 12.46
C GLN A 315 0.55 3.01 11.60
N VAL A 316 0.32 4.04 10.78
CA VAL A 316 -0.90 4.17 9.98
C VAL A 316 -0.69 5.03 8.74
N ILE A 317 -1.15 4.53 7.59
CA ILE A 317 -1.28 5.29 6.36
C ILE A 317 -2.40 6.33 6.54
N THR A 318 -2.07 7.57 6.24
CA THR A 318 -2.95 8.73 6.39
C THR A 318 -3.18 9.42 5.06
N ILE A 319 -4.29 10.16 4.99
CA ILE A 319 -4.57 11.07 3.89
C ILE A 319 -4.50 12.54 4.37
N PRO A 320 -3.96 13.47 3.56
CA PRO A 320 -3.96 14.90 3.89
C PRO A 320 -5.37 15.47 4.08
N GLU A 321 -5.52 16.40 5.02
CA GLU A 321 -6.79 17.00 5.42
C GLU A 321 -7.54 17.62 4.24
N ALA A 322 -6.82 18.32 3.36
CA ALA A 322 -7.40 18.96 2.17
C ALA A 322 -8.03 17.97 1.17
N ARG A 323 -7.72 16.67 1.28
CA ARG A 323 -8.23 15.61 0.39
C ARG A 323 -9.32 14.77 1.06
N PHE A 324 -9.45 14.85 2.38
CA PHE A 324 -10.28 13.92 3.17
C PHE A 324 -11.76 13.93 2.77
N GLU A 325 -12.36 15.11 2.64
CA GLU A 325 -13.78 15.24 2.32
C GLU A 325 -14.13 14.61 0.97
N ARG A 326 -13.24 14.74 -0.02
CA ARG A 326 -13.42 14.11 -1.33
C ARG A 326 -13.23 12.60 -1.22
N TYR A 327 -12.17 12.17 -0.54
CA TYR A 327 -11.82 10.76 -0.35
C TYR A 327 -12.96 9.92 0.26
N ILE A 328 -13.64 10.44 1.29
CA ILE A 328 -14.73 9.69 1.94
C ILE A 328 -15.99 9.58 1.08
N ARG A 329 -16.20 10.51 0.12
CA ARG A 329 -17.38 10.56 -0.75
C ARG A 329 -17.23 9.70 -2.01
N GLU A 330 -16.00 9.46 -2.46
CA GLU A 330 -15.69 8.75 -3.69
C GLU A 330 -15.15 7.34 -3.40
N ILE A 331 -15.40 6.39 -4.32
CA ILE A 331 -14.77 5.07 -4.30
C ILE A 331 -13.66 5.08 -5.33
N ASP A 332 -12.42 5.01 -4.87
CA ASP A 332 -11.24 4.94 -5.72
C ASP A 332 -10.87 3.50 -6.10
N PHE A 333 -9.81 3.35 -6.90
CA PHE A 333 -9.26 2.06 -7.29
C PHE A 333 -8.88 1.19 -6.08
N ILE A 334 -8.27 1.78 -5.04
CA ILE A 334 -7.81 1.04 -3.87
C ILE A 334 -9.00 0.43 -3.13
N ARG A 335 -10.01 1.24 -2.80
CA ARG A 335 -11.20 0.79 -2.07
C ARG A 335 -12.10 -0.16 -2.87
N LYS A 336 -11.99 -0.16 -4.20
CA LYS A 336 -12.72 -1.12 -5.05
C LYS A 336 -11.98 -2.44 -5.25
N TRP A 337 -10.69 -2.39 -5.56
CA TRP A 337 -9.96 -3.54 -6.14
C TRP A 337 -8.82 -4.09 -5.26
N VAL A 338 -8.36 -3.32 -4.28
CA VAL A 338 -7.20 -3.68 -3.44
C VAL A 338 -7.66 -3.90 -2.00
N PHE A 339 -8.21 -2.87 -1.33
CA PHE A 339 -8.67 -2.94 0.05
C PHE A 339 -10.14 -2.52 0.19
N PRO A 340 -11.10 -3.41 -0.17
CA PRO A 340 -12.52 -3.16 0.07
C PRO A 340 -12.81 -2.89 1.55
N GLY A 341 -13.51 -1.80 1.83
CA GLY A 341 -13.79 -1.36 3.20
C GLY A 341 -12.65 -0.57 3.87
N GLY A 342 -11.48 -0.47 3.22
CA GLY A 342 -10.35 0.29 3.73
C GLY A 342 -10.68 1.78 3.92
N PHE A 343 -10.08 2.37 4.95
CA PHE A 343 -10.29 3.75 5.36
C PHE A 343 -8.97 4.42 5.80
N LEU A 344 -8.58 5.51 5.13
CA LEU A 344 -7.42 6.31 5.49
C LEU A 344 -7.86 7.53 6.33
N PRO A 345 -7.50 7.60 7.61
CA PRO A 345 -7.79 8.77 8.43
C PRO A 345 -6.85 9.94 8.11
N THR A 346 -7.24 11.15 8.53
CA THR A 346 -6.28 12.26 8.66
C THR A 346 -5.54 12.16 9.98
N LEU A 347 -4.39 12.82 10.09
CA LEU A 347 -3.66 12.87 11.36
C LEU A 347 -4.49 13.52 12.46
N THR A 348 -5.20 14.61 12.14
CA THR A 348 -6.06 15.30 13.11
C THR A 348 -7.20 14.40 13.60
N LEU A 349 -7.84 13.64 12.70
CA LEU A 349 -8.91 12.69 13.06
C LEU A 349 -8.39 11.58 13.98
N LEU A 350 -7.19 11.06 13.73
CA LEU A 350 -6.54 10.07 14.61
C LEU A 350 -6.35 10.59 16.02
N LEU A 351 -5.74 11.78 16.14
CA LEU A 351 -5.45 12.38 17.45
C LEU A 351 -6.73 12.74 18.22
N GLN A 352 -7.77 13.22 17.53
CA GLN A 352 -9.08 13.47 18.12
C GLN A 352 -9.73 12.17 18.62
N SER A 353 -9.71 11.12 17.79
CA SER A 353 -10.26 9.81 18.14
C SER A 353 -9.53 9.19 19.33
N MET A 354 -8.21 9.39 19.41
CA MET A 354 -7.39 8.94 20.54
C MET A 354 -7.74 9.69 21.82
N GLN A 355 -7.86 11.02 21.76
CA GLN A 355 -8.26 11.85 22.88
C GLN A 355 -9.64 11.42 23.40
N GLU A 356 -10.62 11.24 22.51
CA GLU A 356 -11.98 10.83 22.87
C GLU A 356 -12.00 9.40 23.44
N GLY A 357 -11.41 8.44 22.72
CA GLY A 357 -11.42 7.03 23.10
C GLY A 357 -10.73 6.75 24.43
N SER A 358 -9.64 7.45 24.72
CA SER A 358 -8.91 7.33 25.99
C SER A 358 -9.42 8.25 27.11
N SER A 359 -10.42 9.10 26.82
CA SER A 359 -10.81 10.20 27.72
C SER A 359 -9.62 11.06 28.15
N GLY A 360 -8.68 11.30 27.24
CA GLY A 360 -7.47 12.10 27.45
C GLY A 360 -6.36 11.45 28.27
N ARG A 361 -6.42 10.15 28.54
CA ARG A 361 -5.38 9.43 29.29
C ARG A 361 -4.18 9.00 28.46
N LEU A 362 -4.29 9.00 27.13
CA LEU A 362 -3.18 8.73 26.21
C LEU A 362 -2.59 10.06 25.74
N ILE A 363 -1.35 10.34 26.17
CA ILE A 363 -0.64 11.58 25.86
C ILE A 363 0.23 11.34 24.63
N VAL A 364 0.07 12.14 23.57
CA VAL A 364 0.95 12.08 22.40
C VAL A 364 2.37 12.48 22.81
N ASP A 365 3.32 11.58 22.58
CA ASP A 365 4.74 11.84 22.77
C ASP A 365 5.37 12.32 21.46
N SER A 366 5.19 11.56 20.39
CA SER A 366 5.81 11.87 19.10
C SER A 366 4.97 11.42 17.91
N VAL A 367 5.12 12.14 16.79
CA VAL A 367 4.52 11.82 15.49
C VAL A 367 5.61 11.96 14.43
N SER A 368 5.87 10.89 13.70
CA SER A 368 6.88 10.86 12.62
C SER A 368 6.22 10.41 11.32
N ASN A 369 6.52 11.08 10.20
CA ASN A 369 5.99 10.71 8.88
C ASN A 369 7.06 9.95 8.08
N ILE A 370 6.89 8.64 7.93
CA ILE A 370 7.76 7.76 7.14
C ILE A 370 7.27 7.54 5.71
N GLY A 371 6.19 8.19 5.29
CA GLY A 371 5.59 8.08 3.97
C GLY A 371 6.58 8.13 2.78
N PRO A 372 7.62 8.99 2.78
CA PRO A 372 8.64 8.98 1.73
C PRO A 372 9.36 7.63 1.54
N HIS A 373 9.52 6.83 2.59
CA HIS A 373 10.13 5.49 2.48
C HIS A 373 9.17 4.47 1.85
N TYR A 374 7.87 4.70 1.93
CA TYR A 374 6.86 3.79 1.37
C TYR A 374 6.95 3.77 -0.17
N ALA A 375 7.29 4.90 -0.80
CA ALA A 375 7.53 4.94 -2.24
C ALA A 375 8.60 3.93 -2.67
N ARG A 376 9.75 3.90 -1.98
CA ARG A 376 10.82 2.93 -2.24
C ARG A 376 10.38 1.49 -1.92
N THR A 377 9.63 1.30 -0.83
CA THR A 377 9.06 -0.02 -0.47
C THR A 377 8.22 -0.59 -1.62
N LEU A 378 7.33 0.22 -2.19
CA LEU A 378 6.46 -0.16 -3.30
C LEU A 378 7.23 -0.42 -4.60
N ARG A 379 8.30 0.35 -4.87
CA ARG A 379 9.19 0.08 -6.01
C ARG A 379 9.90 -1.27 -5.88
N GLU A 380 10.43 -1.60 -4.71
CA GLU A 380 11.09 -2.89 -4.46
C GLU A 380 10.09 -4.05 -4.55
N TRP A 381 8.90 -3.91 -3.99
CA TRP A 381 7.85 -4.92 -4.14
C TRP A 381 7.46 -5.11 -5.60
N ARG A 382 7.24 -4.02 -6.36
CA ARG A 382 6.96 -4.11 -7.80
C ARG A 382 8.07 -4.82 -8.55
N ARG A 383 9.34 -4.50 -8.27
CA ARG A 383 10.51 -5.12 -8.91
C ARG A 383 10.52 -6.63 -8.69
N ARG A 384 10.40 -7.06 -7.43
CA ARG A 384 10.41 -8.48 -7.05
C ARG A 384 9.19 -9.21 -7.61
N PHE A 385 8.02 -8.59 -7.51
CA PHE A 385 6.77 -9.10 -8.08
C PHE A 385 6.91 -9.39 -9.56
N LEU A 386 7.41 -8.43 -10.35
CA LEU A 386 7.62 -8.61 -11.79
C LEU A 386 8.67 -9.68 -12.09
N HIS A 387 9.77 -9.70 -11.32
CA HIS A 387 10.85 -10.66 -11.51
C HIS A 387 10.44 -12.11 -11.19
N GLN A 388 9.59 -12.30 -10.18
CA GLN A 388 9.13 -13.62 -9.74
C GLN A 388 7.72 -13.97 -10.26
N PHE A 389 7.14 -13.14 -11.13
CA PHE A 389 5.75 -13.29 -11.54
C PHE A 389 5.49 -14.65 -12.17
N ASP A 390 6.25 -15.00 -13.21
CA ASP A 390 6.02 -16.23 -13.98
C ASP A 390 6.51 -17.49 -13.24
N SER A 391 7.58 -17.36 -12.44
CA SER A 391 8.26 -18.49 -11.79
C SER A 391 7.68 -18.89 -10.44
N VAL A 392 7.10 -17.94 -9.69
CA VAL A 392 6.59 -18.16 -8.33
C VAL A 392 5.11 -17.83 -8.24
N ILE A 393 4.72 -16.63 -8.67
CA ILE A 393 3.36 -16.10 -8.44
C ILE A 393 2.32 -16.83 -9.31
N VAL A 394 2.59 -17.03 -10.61
CA VAL A 394 1.67 -17.76 -11.50
C VAL A 394 1.41 -19.20 -11.01
N PRO A 395 2.43 -20.01 -10.65
CA PRO A 395 2.20 -21.31 -10.04
C PRO A 395 1.35 -21.26 -8.76
N ALA A 396 1.62 -20.31 -7.86
CA ALA A 396 0.83 -20.14 -6.63
C ALA A 396 -0.64 -19.84 -6.92
N LEU A 397 -0.92 -18.87 -7.81
CA LEU A 397 -2.27 -18.52 -8.24
C LEU A 397 -3.00 -19.70 -8.87
N LYS A 398 -2.31 -20.52 -9.67
CA LYS A 398 -2.89 -21.73 -10.29
C LYS A 398 -3.23 -22.83 -9.30
N ARG A 399 -2.46 -22.96 -8.20
CA ARG A 399 -2.76 -23.90 -7.11
C ARG A 399 -3.95 -23.43 -6.30
N GLU A 400 -4.03 -22.13 -6.05
CA GLU A 400 -5.05 -21.53 -5.19
C GLU A 400 -6.42 -21.39 -5.87
N TYR A 401 -6.42 -20.95 -7.14
CA TYR A 401 -7.64 -20.73 -7.93
C TYR A 401 -7.63 -21.55 -9.23
N PRO A 402 -7.56 -22.90 -9.14
CA PRO A 402 -7.36 -23.74 -10.32
C PRO A 402 -8.47 -23.60 -11.35
N ASP A 403 -9.73 -23.45 -10.91
CA ASP A 403 -10.89 -23.34 -11.81
C ASP A 403 -10.88 -22.04 -12.64
N VAL A 404 -10.29 -20.98 -12.11
CA VAL A 404 -10.18 -19.69 -12.77
C VAL A 404 -8.90 -19.64 -13.60
N MET A 405 -7.75 -19.91 -12.97
CA MET A 405 -6.43 -19.68 -13.56
C MET A 405 -6.01 -20.76 -14.57
N ASN A 406 -6.60 -21.96 -14.49
CA ASN A 406 -6.41 -23.00 -15.50
C ASN A 406 -7.62 -23.14 -16.45
N GLY A 407 -8.66 -22.30 -16.27
CA GLY A 407 -9.85 -22.31 -17.12
C GLY A 407 -9.60 -21.74 -18.53
N PRO A 408 -10.63 -21.73 -19.40
CA PRO A 408 -10.51 -21.25 -20.79
C PRO A 408 -10.00 -19.80 -20.94
N HIS A 409 -10.23 -18.97 -19.92
CA HIS A 409 -9.78 -17.57 -19.85
C HIS A 409 -8.62 -17.35 -18.86
N GLY A 410 -7.98 -18.42 -18.39
CA GLY A 410 -6.99 -18.34 -17.31
C GLY A 410 -5.78 -17.47 -17.65
N LYS A 411 -5.39 -17.38 -18.93
CA LYS A 411 -4.31 -16.50 -19.39
C LYS A 411 -4.69 -15.03 -19.22
N GLU A 412 -5.89 -14.67 -19.65
CA GLU A 412 -6.42 -13.32 -19.53
C GLU A 412 -6.59 -12.92 -18.06
N GLU A 413 -7.09 -13.84 -17.22
CA GLU A 413 -7.25 -13.58 -15.77
C GLU A 413 -5.89 -13.36 -15.08
N ILE A 414 -4.85 -14.13 -15.44
CA ILE A 414 -3.48 -13.93 -14.94
C ILE A 414 -2.94 -12.56 -15.36
N GLU A 415 -3.16 -12.14 -16.61
CA GLU A 415 -2.73 -10.82 -17.08
C GLU A 415 -3.48 -9.68 -16.40
N VAL A 416 -4.80 -9.80 -16.22
CA VAL A 416 -5.61 -8.82 -15.46
C VAL A 416 -5.09 -8.72 -14.02
N PHE A 417 -4.77 -9.84 -13.38
CA PHE A 417 -4.15 -9.87 -12.06
C PHE A 417 -2.82 -9.12 -12.05
N LYS A 418 -1.92 -9.43 -12.99
CA LYS A 418 -0.61 -8.76 -13.13
C LYS A 418 -0.77 -7.25 -13.25
N ARG A 419 -1.65 -6.81 -14.14
CA ARG A 419 -1.89 -5.39 -14.43
C ARG A 419 -2.54 -4.67 -13.25
N LYS A 420 -3.47 -5.32 -12.53
CA LYS A 420 -4.03 -4.79 -11.27
C LYS A 420 -2.93 -4.48 -10.25
N TRP A 421 -2.00 -5.42 -10.05
CA TRP A 421 -0.92 -5.27 -9.08
C TRP A 421 0.11 -4.23 -9.49
N ILE A 422 0.49 -4.18 -10.78
CA ILE A 422 1.36 -3.11 -11.30
C ILE A 422 0.70 -1.74 -11.08
N TYR A 423 -0.58 -1.60 -11.41
CA TYR A 423 -1.31 -0.35 -11.20
C TYR A 423 -1.33 0.04 -9.72
N TYR A 424 -1.61 -0.91 -8.83
CA TYR A 424 -1.57 -0.70 -7.38
C TYR A 424 -0.23 -0.15 -6.91
N TYR A 425 0.89 -0.80 -7.23
CA TYR A 425 2.21 -0.34 -6.82
C TYR A 425 2.52 1.06 -7.36
N CYS A 426 2.31 1.30 -8.65
CA CYS A 426 2.56 2.62 -9.27
C CYS A 426 1.69 3.73 -8.67
N TYR A 427 0.40 3.43 -8.44
CA TYR A 427 -0.57 4.39 -7.93
C TYR A 427 -0.23 4.81 -6.50
N CYS A 428 0.09 3.84 -5.64
CA CYS A 428 0.50 4.12 -4.27
C CYS A 428 1.90 4.77 -4.20
N GLU A 429 2.85 4.33 -5.03
CA GLU A 429 4.20 4.92 -5.10
C GLU A 429 4.10 6.43 -5.33
N VAL A 430 3.37 6.82 -6.37
CA VAL A 430 3.14 8.24 -6.70
C VAL A 430 2.38 8.95 -5.59
N GLY A 431 1.42 8.27 -4.94
CA GLY A 431 0.70 8.80 -3.78
C GLY A 431 1.63 9.27 -2.66
N PHE A 432 2.60 8.42 -2.29
CA PHE A 432 3.58 8.72 -1.25
C PHE A 432 4.67 9.70 -1.71
N THR A 433 5.22 9.53 -2.93
CA THR A 433 6.23 10.45 -3.48
C THR A 433 5.70 11.89 -3.57
N SER A 434 4.43 12.05 -3.96
CA SER A 434 3.77 13.36 -4.08
C SER A 434 3.21 13.90 -2.75
N ARG A 435 3.37 13.15 -1.64
CA ARG A 435 2.78 13.46 -0.33
C ARG A 435 1.26 13.67 -0.38
N THR A 436 0.59 13.02 -1.34
CA THR A 436 -0.87 12.93 -1.36
C THR A 436 -1.38 11.79 -0.49
N LEU A 437 -0.46 10.94 -0.02
CA LEU A 437 -0.55 10.03 1.10
C LEU A 437 0.59 10.33 2.08
N GLY A 438 0.39 9.98 3.35
CA GLY A 438 1.44 9.93 4.37
C GLY A 438 1.38 8.60 5.10
N ASP A 439 2.41 8.27 5.86
CA ASP A 439 2.42 7.11 6.75
C ASP A 439 3.07 7.54 8.06
N HIS A 440 2.31 7.50 9.15
CA HIS A 440 2.68 8.10 10.41
C HIS A 440 2.89 7.05 11.49
N ILE A 441 4.03 7.14 12.18
CA ILE A 441 4.26 6.48 13.46
C ILE A 441 3.91 7.46 14.57
N ILE A 442 2.92 7.11 15.38
CA ILE A 442 2.43 7.89 16.52
C ILE A 442 2.75 7.11 17.80
N THR A 443 3.49 7.75 18.69
CA THR A 443 3.79 7.21 20.01
C THR A 443 3.04 7.99 21.07
N PHE A 444 2.47 7.27 22.04
CA PHE A 444 1.74 7.87 23.15
C PHE A 444 2.02 7.13 24.46
N THR A 445 1.91 7.85 25.56
CA THR A 445 2.27 7.38 26.91
C THR A 445 1.15 7.64 27.91
N ARG A 446 1.28 7.03 29.10
CA ARG A 446 0.50 7.41 30.29
C ARG A 446 1.03 8.69 30.93
N GLU A 447 0.14 9.42 31.59
CA GLU A 447 0.53 10.45 32.54
C GLU A 447 1.49 9.85 33.59
N GLY A 448 2.60 10.56 33.87
CA GLY A 448 3.59 10.13 34.86
C GLY A 448 4.55 9.03 34.39
N CYS A 449 4.57 8.67 33.11
CA CYS A 449 5.56 7.75 32.52
C CYS A 449 6.95 8.41 32.36
N ALA A 450 7.53 8.87 33.47
CA ALA A 450 8.79 9.63 33.48
C ALA A 450 10.00 8.79 33.04
N ASP A 451 9.90 7.47 33.12
CA ASP A 451 10.89 6.48 32.70
C ASP A 451 10.96 6.28 31.18
N TYR A 452 10.00 6.82 30.42
CA TYR A 452 10.03 6.75 28.95
C TYR A 452 11.18 7.57 28.33
N GLY A 453 11.65 8.62 29.01
CA GLY A 453 12.76 9.46 28.55
C GLY A 453 12.39 10.44 27.43
N CYS A 454 13.40 11.04 26.80
CA CYS A 454 13.24 12.03 25.72
C CYS A 454 14.24 11.73 24.60
N THR A 455 13.73 11.29 23.44
CA THR A 455 14.56 10.84 22.31
C THR A 455 14.85 11.96 21.30
N VAL A 456 14.89 13.23 21.72
CA VAL A 456 15.07 14.36 20.79
C VAL A 456 16.50 14.47 20.26
N TYR A 457 17.48 13.93 21.00
CA TYR A 457 18.91 14.02 20.67
C TYR A 457 19.55 12.67 20.30
N GLU A 458 18.75 11.62 20.24
CA GLU A 458 19.12 10.27 19.77
C GLU A 458 18.63 10.08 18.34
#